data_AF-A0A849C4H8-F1
#
_entry.id   AF-A0A849C4H8-F1
#
_cell.length_a   1.000
_cell.length_b   1.000
_cell.length_c   1.000
_cell.angle_alpha   90.00
_cell.angle_beta   90.00
_cell.angle_gamma   90.00
#
_symmetry.space_group_name_H-M   'P 1'
#
loop_
_entity.id
_entity.type
_entity.pdbx_description
1 polymer ?
#
loop_
_entity_poly.entity_id
_entity_poly.type
_entity_poly.pdbx_seq_one_letter_code
_entity_poly.pdbx_strand_id
1 'polypeptide(L)'
;MTENRAGGAFGSAALAACAFLAGCGADDANTGQPPATSPATISVLPQPSSTTVVAPAPTVTIGEVPGNPDAVEALRPWVRDLVDGDIEQLVRKCWTIEPNNARDMYADRDGILAAVAQPGIDGQFAVIWRGPDRTVSVKRGEIASGYACPRVASTGATTTFNEADARYAVQRYLSRWVGTPVDPADVEGEYPLVCAGSVLANNPGRLTGSTGFGELTSTTTGRDNVEVSVPVTNSSGVTQPLVFTVTIGPEGYCVNDISG
;
A
#
# COMPACT_ATOMS: atom_id res chain seq x y z
N MET A 1 -57.84 5.74 -24.62
CA MET A 1 -58.33 5.01 -25.81
C MET A 1 -57.21 5.06 -26.83
N THR A 2 -56.49 4.02 -27.20
CA THR A 2 -56.59 2.58 -26.92
C THR A 2 -55.21 1.98 -27.19
N GLU A 3 -54.86 0.96 -26.41
CA GLU A 3 -53.65 0.11 -26.49
C GLU A 3 -53.36 -0.49 -27.87
N ASN A 4 -52.10 -0.88 -28.08
CA ASN A 4 -51.81 -2.21 -28.62
C ASN A 4 -50.56 -2.86 -27.97
N ARG A 5 -50.83 -4.05 -27.42
CA ARG A 5 -50.01 -5.16 -26.88
C ARG A 5 -49.15 -5.83 -27.99
N ALA A 6 -48.22 -6.79 -27.82
CA ALA A 6 -47.47 -7.45 -26.74
C ALA A 6 -46.52 -8.50 -27.40
N GLY A 7 -45.59 -9.08 -26.60
CA GLY A 7 -44.99 -10.42 -26.78
C GLY A 7 -43.47 -10.42 -27.00
N GLY A 8 -42.61 -11.25 -26.39
CA GLY A 8 -42.66 -12.34 -25.38
C GLY A 8 -41.22 -12.49 -24.81
N ALA A 9 -40.91 -12.97 -23.59
CA ALA A 9 -41.18 -14.21 -22.86
C ALA A 9 -40.06 -15.29 -22.99
N PHE A 10 -39.50 -15.65 -21.81
CA PHE A 10 -38.81 -16.89 -21.37
C PHE A 10 -37.33 -17.20 -21.71
N GLY A 11 -36.60 -17.60 -20.65
CA GLY A 11 -35.34 -18.36 -20.71
C GLY A 11 -34.64 -18.50 -19.35
N SER A 12 -35.00 -19.53 -18.57
CA SER A 12 -34.36 -19.94 -17.30
C SER A 12 -33.32 -21.05 -17.50
N ALA A 13 -32.58 -21.37 -16.41
CA ALA A 13 -31.78 -22.59 -16.10
C ALA A 13 -30.25 -22.49 -16.37
N ALA A 14 -29.34 -23.11 -15.62
CA ALA A 14 -29.33 -23.84 -14.34
C ALA A 14 -27.87 -24.09 -13.89
N LEU A 15 -27.72 -24.50 -12.63
CA LEU A 15 -26.52 -24.92 -11.89
C LEU A 15 -25.67 -26.01 -12.56
N ALA A 16 -24.36 -26.01 -12.29
CA ALA A 16 -23.53 -27.22 -12.29
C ALA A 16 -22.40 -27.13 -11.24
N ALA A 17 -22.43 -28.04 -10.27
CA ALA A 17 -21.41 -28.31 -9.27
C ALA A 17 -21.04 -29.80 -9.34
N CYS A 18 -19.75 -30.14 -9.37
CA CYS A 18 -19.14 -31.47 -9.14
C CYS A 18 -17.61 -31.26 -9.06
N ALA A 19 -16.76 -32.03 -8.39
CA ALA A 19 -16.80 -32.99 -7.28
C ALA A 19 -15.32 -33.35 -7.00
N PHE A 20 -14.98 -33.68 -5.75
CA PHE A 20 -13.64 -34.10 -5.31
C PHE A 20 -13.25 -35.48 -5.86
N LEU A 21 -11.95 -35.71 -6.12
CA LEU A 21 -11.38 -37.04 -6.24
C LEU A 21 -10.23 -37.22 -5.24
N ALA A 22 -10.45 -38.12 -4.30
CA ALA A 22 -9.44 -38.73 -3.44
C ALA A 22 -8.94 -40.02 -4.12
N GLY A 23 -7.63 -40.27 -4.09
CA GLY A 23 -7.01 -41.50 -4.57
C GLY A 23 -6.14 -42.12 -3.49
N CYS A 24 -6.67 -43.13 -2.80
CA CYS A 24 -5.90 -44.12 -2.06
C CYS A 24 -5.84 -45.38 -2.94
N GLY A 25 -4.64 -45.92 -3.15
CA GLY A 25 -4.44 -47.21 -3.81
C GLY A 25 -3.40 -48.00 -3.03
N ALA A 26 -3.86 -48.96 -2.25
CA ALA A 26 -3.11 -50.12 -1.81
C ALA A 26 -3.81 -51.33 -2.43
N ASP A 27 -3.05 -52.32 -2.91
CA ASP A 27 -3.37 -53.75 -2.74
C ASP A 27 -2.25 -54.65 -3.30
N ASP A 28 -2.08 -55.75 -2.58
CA ASP A 28 -1.00 -56.72 -2.54
C ASP A 28 -0.96 -57.72 -3.71
N ALA A 29 0.22 -58.33 -3.93
CA ALA A 29 0.31 -59.71 -4.43
C ALA A 29 1.52 -60.45 -3.86
N ASN A 30 1.21 -61.51 -3.12
CA ASN A 30 2.07 -62.38 -2.33
C ASN A 30 2.43 -63.65 -3.11
N THR A 31 3.70 -64.11 -3.10
CA THR A 31 4.04 -65.52 -3.40
C THR A 31 5.26 -66.01 -2.60
N GLY A 32 5.07 -67.08 -1.80
CA GLY A 32 6.02 -68.19 -1.71
C GLY A 32 6.93 -68.37 -0.46
N GLN A 33 6.43 -69.15 0.50
CA GLN A 33 7.13 -70.17 1.32
C GLN A 33 8.06 -69.75 2.51
N PRO A 34 7.83 -70.28 3.74
CA PRO A 34 8.76 -70.25 4.90
C PRO A 34 9.58 -71.56 4.98
N PRO A 35 10.79 -71.61 5.61
CA PRO A 35 10.91 -71.70 7.08
C PRO A 35 12.24 -71.20 7.73
N ALA A 36 12.25 -71.29 9.08
CA ALA A 36 13.39 -71.47 10.00
C ALA A 36 14.11 -70.24 10.59
N THR A 37 13.65 -69.89 11.80
CA THR A 37 14.37 -69.53 13.04
C THR A 37 15.83 -69.08 12.99
N SER A 38 16.06 -67.82 13.38
CA SER A 38 17.16 -67.38 14.28
C SER A 38 16.85 -65.98 14.83
N PRO A 39 16.92 -65.73 16.15
CA PRO A 39 16.75 -64.38 16.69
C PRO A 39 18.03 -63.58 16.48
N ALA A 40 18.03 -62.67 15.50
CA ALA A 40 19.04 -61.63 15.40
C ALA A 40 18.67 -60.49 16.37
N THR A 41 19.49 -60.29 17.40
CA THR A 41 19.43 -59.13 18.29
C THR A 41 19.75 -57.87 17.49
N ILE A 42 18.73 -57.07 17.14
CA ILE A 42 18.92 -55.75 16.55
C ILE A 42 19.32 -54.79 17.67
N SER A 43 20.61 -54.42 17.70
CA SER A 43 21.11 -53.31 18.51
C SER A 43 20.68 -52.01 17.84
N VAL A 44 19.61 -51.39 18.33
CA VAL A 44 19.22 -50.03 17.95
C VAL A 44 20.16 -49.06 18.64
N LEU A 45 21.13 -48.50 17.90
CA LEU A 45 21.81 -47.29 18.34
C LEU A 45 20.80 -46.13 18.37
N PRO A 46 20.79 -45.29 19.43
CA PRO A 46 19.99 -44.07 19.41
C PRO A 46 20.51 -43.13 18.33
N GLN A 47 19.68 -42.82 17.34
CA GLN A 47 19.94 -41.75 16.39
C GLN A 47 19.83 -40.42 17.14
N PRO A 48 20.86 -39.55 17.16
CA PRO A 48 20.72 -38.24 17.75
C PRO A 48 19.74 -37.43 16.89
N SER A 49 18.57 -37.13 17.44
CA SER A 49 17.70 -36.10 16.90
C SER A 49 18.44 -34.78 16.97
N SER A 50 19.03 -34.36 15.84
CA SER A 50 19.54 -33.00 15.68
C SER A 50 18.34 -32.06 15.61
N THR A 51 17.82 -31.66 16.78
CA THR A 51 16.94 -30.51 16.89
C THR A 51 17.78 -29.30 16.48
N THR A 52 17.66 -28.89 15.21
CA THR A 52 18.20 -27.61 14.78
C THR A 52 17.40 -26.56 15.52
N VAL A 53 17.99 -25.98 16.56
CA VAL A 53 17.45 -24.80 17.23
C VAL A 53 17.50 -23.69 16.20
N VAL A 54 16.35 -23.40 15.59
CA VAL A 54 16.20 -22.20 14.76
C VAL A 54 16.47 -21.03 15.70
N ALA A 55 17.57 -20.32 15.48
CA ALA A 55 17.86 -19.10 16.21
C ALA A 55 16.65 -18.16 16.05
N PRO A 56 16.17 -17.52 17.13
CA PRO A 56 15.09 -16.55 17.00
C PRO A 56 15.53 -15.50 15.99
N ALA A 57 14.67 -15.25 14.99
CA ALA A 57 14.90 -14.14 14.06
C ALA A 57 15.17 -12.86 14.88
N PRO A 58 16.10 -12.01 14.46
CA PRO A 58 16.38 -10.77 15.18
C PRO A 58 15.06 -10.02 15.37
N THR A 59 14.64 -9.88 16.61
CA THR A 59 13.38 -9.21 16.93
C THR A 59 13.56 -7.74 16.64
N VAL A 60 12.95 -7.27 15.54
CA VAL A 60 12.98 -5.86 15.23
C VAL A 60 12.24 -5.09 16.32
N THR A 61 12.95 -4.17 16.96
CA THR A 61 12.42 -3.40 18.08
C THR A 61 11.85 -2.10 17.54
N ILE A 62 10.59 -1.84 17.85
CA ILE A 62 9.92 -0.56 17.60
C ILE A 62 9.60 0.02 18.97
N GLY A 63 10.12 1.21 19.26
CA GLY A 63 9.90 1.87 20.54
C GLY A 63 8.44 2.24 20.74
N GLU A 64 8.00 2.14 21.98
CA GLU A 64 6.61 2.40 22.37
C GLU A 64 6.18 3.84 22.06
N VAL A 65 4.89 4.01 21.83
CA VAL A 65 4.26 5.32 21.62
C VAL A 65 3.22 5.51 22.72
N PRO A 66 3.55 6.23 23.81
CA PRO A 66 2.61 6.47 24.89
C PRO A 66 1.32 7.12 24.38
N GLY A 67 0.17 6.50 24.68
CA GLY A 67 -1.15 6.97 24.27
C GLY A 67 -1.59 6.54 22.86
N ASN A 68 -0.74 5.91 22.06
CA ASN A 68 -1.08 5.45 20.71
C ASN A 68 -0.36 4.14 20.32
N PRO A 69 -0.68 3.00 20.97
CA PRO A 69 -0.04 1.71 20.69
C PRO A 69 -0.35 1.19 19.28
N ASP A 70 -1.48 1.58 18.68
CA ASP A 70 -1.88 1.15 17.34
C ASP A 70 -0.86 1.58 16.27
N ALA A 71 -0.16 2.71 16.49
CA ALA A 71 0.90 3.16 15.60
C ALA A 71 2.08 2.18 15.52
N VAL A 72 2.43 1.53 16.64
CA VAL A 72 3.49 0.51 16.67
C VAL A 72 3.05 -0.71 15.91
N GLU A 73 1.81 -1.16 16.11
CA GLU A 73 1.28 -2.34 15.43
C GLU A 73 1.14 -2.13 13.91
N ALA A 74 0.66 -0.96 13.49
CA ALA A 74 0.53 -0.61 12.07
C ALA A 74 1.90 -0.49 11.38
N LEU A 75 2.94 -0.01 12.08
CA LEU A 75 4.30 0.15 11.52
C LEU A 75 5.08 -1.17 11.49
N ARG A 76 4.78 -2.10 12.39
CA ARG A 76 5.46 -3.40 12.52
C ARG A 76 5.61 -4.19 11.21
N PRO A 77 4.57 -4.36 10.36
CA PRO A 77 4.73 -5.07 9.09
C PRO A 77 5.67 -4.37 8.12
N TRP A 78 5.59 -3.04 7.98
CA TRP A 78 6.50 -2.29 7.13
C TRP A 78 7.97 -2.43 7.56
N VAL A 79 8.23 -2.40 8.88
CA VAL A 79 9.58 -2.59 9.41
C VAL A 79 10.12 -4.00 9.15
N ARG A 80 9.26 -5.03 9.19
CA ARG A 80 9.66 -6.39 8.81
C ARG A 80 10.08 -6.46 7.34
N ASP A 81 9.26 -5.88 6.46
CA ASP A 81 9.55 -5.84 5.02
C ASP A 81 10.83 -5.04 4.71
N LEU A 82 11.11 -3.96 5.47
CA LEU A 82 12.36 -3.22 5.38
C LEU A 82 13.59 -4.06 5.75
N VAL A 83 13.47 -4.91 6.78
CA VAL A 83 14.56 -5.82 7.18
C VAL A 83 14.79 -6.91 6.14
N ASP A 84 13.72 -7.41 5.51
CA ASP A 84 13.79 -8.38 4.42
C ASP A 84 14.50 -7.81 3.17
N GLY A 85 14.46 -6.48 2.98
CA GLY A 85 15.32 -5.76 2.04
C GLY A 85 14.80 -5.67 0.60
N ASP A 86 13.57 -6.08 0.32
CA ASP A 86 12.92 -5.87 -0.97
C ASP A 86 12.29 -4.46 -1.03
N ILE A 87 13.12 -3.47 -1.39
CA ILE A 87 12.69 -2.07 -1.52
C ILE A 87 11.56 -1.92 -2.55
N GLU A 88 11.55 -2.69 -3.63
CA GLU A 88 10.50 -2.59 -4.63
C GLU A 88 9.16 -3.12 -4.10
N GLN A 89 9.18 -4.11 -3.20
CA GLN A 89 7.98 -4.51 -2.48
C GLN A 89 7.47 -3.41 -1.56
N LEU A 90 8.35 -2.72 -0.84
CA LEU A 90 7.97 -1.57 -0.03
C LEU A 90 7.35 -0.46 -0.88
N VAL A 91 7.95 -0.13 -2.03
CA VAL A 91 7.42 0.88 -2.96
C VAL A 91 6.02 0.48 -3.46
N ARG A 92 5.80 -0.79 -3.80
CA ARG A 92 4.47 -1.28 -4.23
C ARG A 92 3.43 -1.21 -3.10
N LYS A 93 3.80 -1.57 -1.87
CA LYS A 93 2.90 -1.50 -0.71
C LYS A 93 2.63 -0.05 -0.30
N CYS A 94 3.61 0.83 -0.43
CA CYS A 94 3.52 2.25 -0.12
C CYS A 94 3.18 3.12 -1.33
N TRP A 95 2.18 2.68 -2.08
CA TRP A 95 1.71 3.30 -3.32
C TRP A 95 1.17 4.73 -3.12
N THR A 96 0.88 5.16 -1.89
CA THR A 96 0.46 6.54 -1.59
C THR A 96 1.60 7.55 -1.70
N ILE A 97 2.85 7.09 -1.70
CA ILE A 97 4.08 7.86 -1.78
C ILE A 97 4.61 7.81 -3.21
N GLU A 98 5.18 8.91 -3.71
CA GLU A 98 5.81 8.92 -5.03
C GLU A 98 6.92 7.84 -5.09
N PRO A 99 6.94 6.97 -6.12
CA PRO A 99 7.80 5.78 -6.12
C PRO A 99 9.29 6.05 -5.94
N ASN A 100 9.84 7.11 -6.53
CA ASN A 100 11.27 7.42 -6.41
C ASN A 100 11.59 8.00 -5.02
N ASN A 101 10.73 8.87 -4.49
CA ASN A 101 10.81 9.33 -3.11
C ASN A 101 10.77 8.15 -2.14
N ALA A 102 9.90 7.15 -2.36
CA ALA A 102 9.86 5.95 -1.52
C ALA A 102 11.19 5.17 -1.56
N ARG A 103 11.77 4.97 -2.75
CA ARG A 103 13.10 4.33 -2.90
C ARG A 103 14.18 5.10 -2.14
N ASP A 104 14.23 6.41 -2.31
CA ASP A 104 15.25 7.27 -1.69
C ASP A 104 15.10 7.30 -0.17
N MET A 105 13.87 7.43 0.32
CA MET A 105 13.58 7.45 1.75
C MET A 105 13.93 6.13 2.44
N TYR A 106 13.73 5.00 1.77
CA TYR A 106 13.86 3.67 2.37
C TYR A 106 15.25 3.04 2.16
N ALA A 107 16.16 3.74 1.47
CA ALA A 107 17.50 3.26 1.19
C ALA A 107 18.38 3.07 2.44
N ASP A 108 18.22 3.93 3.46
CA ASP A 108 19.02 3.90 4.68
C ASP A 108 18.38 3.06 5.78
N ARG A 109 18.41 1.74 5.58
CA ARG A 109 17.82 0.78 6.51
C ARG A 109 18.31 0.96 7.95
N ASP A 110 19.62 1.04 8.15
CA ASP A 110 20.19 1.02 9.50
C ASP A 110 19.85 2.32 10.26
N GLY A 111 19.88 3.47 9.57
CA GLY A 111 19.42 4.74 10.13
C GLY A 111 17.94 4.74 10.49
N ILE A 112 17.09 4.11 9.67
CA ILE A 112 15.66 3.94 9.94
C ILE A 112 15.45 3.04 11.16
N LEU A 113 16.13 1.89 11.23
CA LEU A 113 16.01 0.95 12.35
C LEU A 113 16.45 1.59 13.67
N ALA A 114 17.53 2.39 13.64
CA ALA A 114 17.96 3.16 14.80
C ALA A 114 16.91 4.20 15.25
N ALA A 115 16.20 4.82 14.31
CA ALA A 115 15.13 5.76 14.61
C ALA A 115 13.90 5.09 15.22
N VAL A 116 13.36 4.04 14.58
CA VAL A 116 12.14 3.37 15.08
C VAL A 116 12.36 2.65 16.41
N ALA A 117 13.60 2.32 16.77
CA ALA A 117 13.91 1.76 18.09
C ALA A 117 13.79 2.76 19.25
N GLN A 118 13.77 4.08 18.98
CA GLN A 118 13.56 5.10 20.01
C GLN A 118 12.09 5.17 20.43
N PRO A 119 11.74 5.68 21.62
CA PRO A 119 10.35 5.97 21.95
C PRO A 119 9.72 6.92 20.93
N GLY A 120 8.51 6.61 20.49
CA GLY A 120 7.77 7.45 19.55
C GLY A 120 6.98 8.56 20.25
N ILE A 121 6.69 9.62 19.50
CA ILE A 121 5.94 10.80 19.95
C ILE A 121 4.63 10.85 19.17
N ASP A 122 3.50 10.79 19.87
CA ASP A 122 2.18 11.00 19.27
C ASP A 122 1.93 12.51 19.03
N GLY A 123 2.26 12.96 17.83
CA GLY A 123 2.03 14.33 17.40
C GLY A 123 0.60 14.57 16.94
N GLN A 124 0.31 15.83 16.57
CA GLN A 124 -1.00 16.24 16.10
C GLN A 124 -1.41 15.51 14.79
N PHE A 125 -0.48 15.39 13.84
CA PHE A 125 -0.77 14.86 12.50
C PHE A 125 -0.08 13.53 12.18
N ALA A 126 0.94 13.17 12.96
CA ALA A 126 1.74 11.98 12.77
C ALA A 126 2.34 11.48 14.07
N VAL A 127 2.60 10.17 14.13
CA VAL A 127 3.49 9.58 15.13
C VAL A 127 4.91 9.62 14.61
N ILE A 128 5.85 10.04 15.46
CA ILE A 128 7.22 10.35 15.05
C ILE A 128 8.21 9.61 15.93
N TRP A 129 9.14 8.90 15.28
CA TRP A 129 10.32 8.29 15.90
C TRP A 129 11.56 9.04 15.42
N ARG A 130 12.43 9.46 16.35
CA ARG A 130 13.62 10.25 16.04
C ARG A 130 14.88 9.51 16.44
N GLY A 131 15.68 9.14 15.45
CA GLY A 131 17.02 8.61 15.63
C GLY A 131 18.09 9.69 15.44
N PRO A 132 19.37 9.28 15.50
CA PRO A 132 20.49 10.19 15.28
C PRO A 132 20.46 10.80 13.88
N ASP A 133 20.29 9.95 12.84
CA ASP A 133 20.41 10.37 11.45
C ASP A 133 19.05 10.49 10.73
N ARG A 134 18.06 9.71 11.17
CA ARG A 134 16.74 9.64 10.54
C ARG A 134 15.62 9.98 11.49
N THR A 135 14.59 10.59 10.93
CA THR A 135 13.27 10.75 11.53
C THR A 135 12.27 9.96 10.69
N VAL A 136 11.51 9.10 11.35
CA VAL A 136 10.45 8.29 10.75
C VAL A 136 9.12 8.83 11.25
N SER A 137 8.21 9.16 10.33
CA SER A 137 6.90 9.69 10.67
C SER A 137 5.79 8.95 9.94
N VAL A 138 4.77 8.55 10.68
CA VAL A 138 3.58 7.86 10.14
C VAL A 138 2.36 8.75 10.33
N LYS A 139 1.65 9.03 9.25
CA LYS A 139 0.41 9.82 9.28
C LYS A 139 -0.74 9.04 9.94
N ARG A 140 -1.73 9.75 10.47
CA ARG A 140 -2.89 9.13 11.12
C ARG A 140 -3.68 8.21 10.18
N GLY A 141 -3.91 8.63 8.92
CA GLY A 141 -4.57 7.78 7.92
C GLY A 141 -3.84 6.46 7.67
N GLU A 142 -2.51 6.49 7.64
CA GLU A 142 -1.67 5.30 7.44
C GLU A 142 -1.76 4.32 8.63
N ILE A 143 -1.85 4.83 9.87
CA ILE A 143 -2.03 3.98 11.07
C ILE A 143 -3.34 3.20 10.99
N ALA A 144 -4.41 3.85 10.54
CA ALA A 144 -5.73 3.22 10.44
C ALA A 144 -5.79 2.08 9.41
N SER A 145 -4.88 2.05 8.42
CA SER A 145 -4.82 0.99 7.40
C SER A 145 -4.27 -0.35 7.92
N GLY A 146 -3.55 -0.34 9.06
CA GLY A 146 -2.85 -1.51 9.59
C GLY A 146 -1.54 -1.88 8.89
N TYR A 147 -1.21 -1.25 7.76
CA TYR A 147 0.12 -1.26 7.15
C TYR A 147 0.57 0.19 6.93
N ALA A 148 1.23 0.75 7.94
CA ALA A 148 1.62 2.15 7.91
C ALA A 148 2.83 2.38 7.01
N CYS A 149 2.65 3.18 5.95
CA CYS A 149 3.76 3.63 5.11
C CYS A 149 4.38 4.93 5.65
N PRO A 150 5.57 4.87 6.26
CA PRO A 150 6.17 6.05 6.85
C PRO A 150 6.80 6.95 5.80
N ARG A 151 6.90 8.23 6.15
CA ARG A 151 7.85 9.17 5.55
C ARG A 151 9.14 9.12 6.37
N VAL A 152 10.27 9.11 5.69
CA VAL A 152 11.60 9.13 6.30
C VAL A 152 12.34 10.37 5.83
N ALA A 153 12.92 11.12 6.76
CA ALA A 153 13.77 12.25 6.44
C ALA A 153 15.02 12.26 7.30
N SER A 154 16.03 13.03 6.89
CA SER A 154 17.16 13.31 7.76
C SER A 154 16.70 14.01 9.03
N THR A 155 17.31 13.69 10.17
CA THR A 155 17.01 14.35 11.44
C THR A 155 17.23 15.87 11.30
N GLY A 156 16.22 16.66 11.70
CA GLY A 156 16.23 18.12 11.57
C GLY A 156 15.69 18.67 10.25
N ALA A 157 15.25 17.82 9.32
CA ALA A 157 14.57 18.28 8.11
C ALA A 157 13.30 19.08 8.43
N THR A 158 13.09 20.17 7.69
CA THR A 158 11.96 21.09 7.89
C THR A 158 10.67 20.66 7.22
N THR A 159 10.78 19.82 6.17
CA THR A 159 9.65 19.18 5.48
C THR A 159 10.08 17.79 5.06
N THR A 160 9.13 16.86 5.04
CA THR A 160 9.34 15.57 4.38
C THR A 160 8.83 15.60 2.96
N PHE A 161 7.96 16.54 2.56
CA PHE A 161 7.32 16.61 1.24
C PHE A 161 8.09 17.46 0.24
N ASN A 162 8.05 17.06 -1.02
CA ASN A 162 8.67 17.76 -2.13
C ASN A 162 7.74 17.86 -3.35
N GLU A 163 8.21 18.54 -4.39
CA GLU A 163 7.44 18.80 -5.61
C GLU A 163 7.04 17.52 -6.38
N ALA A 164 7.79 16.42 -6.24
CA ALA A 164 7.41 15.15 -6.84
C ALA A 164 6.19 14.53 -6.14
N ASP A 165 6.06 14.68 -4.81
CA ASP A 165 4.85 14.26 -4.09
C ASP A 165 3.63 15.06 -4.55
N ALA A 166 3.79 16.36 -4.84
CA ALA A 166 2.74 17.21 -5.39
C ALA A 166 2.25 16.72 -6.76
N ARG A 167 3.17 16.45 -7.69
CA ARG A 167 2.83 15.86 -9.00
C ARG A 167 2.15 14.51 -8.83
N TYR A 168 2.64 13.68 -7.91
CA TYR A 168 2.10 12.35 -7.69
C TYR A 168 0.69 12.37 -7.10
N ALA A 169 0.38 13.33 -6.21
CA ALA A 169 -0.98 13.55 -5.72
C ALA A 169 -1.95 13.88 -6.88
N VAL A 170 -1.52 14.74 -7.82
CA VAL A 170 -2.32 15.08 -9.01
C VAL A 170 -2.45 13.89 -9.97
N GLN A 171 -1.38 13.12 -10.16
CA GLN A 171 -1.41 11.89 -10.95
C GLN A 171 -2.41 10.90 -10.38
N ARG A 172 -2.37 10.63 -9.06
CA ARG A 172 -3.34 9.75 -8.38
C ARG A 172 -4.77 10.27 -8.53
N TYR A 173 -4.97 11.56 -8.32
CA TYR A 173 -6.29 12.19 -8.48
C TYR A 173 -6.84 12.01 -9.89
N LEU A 174 -6.06 12.32 -10.93
CA LEU A 174 -6.45 12.12 -12.33
C LEU A 174 -6.67 10.65 -12.69
N SER A 175 -5.83 9.77 -12.18
CA SER A 175 -5.89 8.31 -12.39
C SER A 175 -7.24 7.74 -11.93
N ARG A 176 -7.79 8.22 -10.82
CA ARG A 176 -9.15 7.88 -10.37
C ARG A 176 -10.21 8.33 -11.38
N TRP A 177 -10.11 9.55 -11.89
CA TRP A 177 -11.09 10.13 -12.82
C TRP A 177 -11.15 9.43 -14.17
N VAL A 178 -10.01 8.94 -14.67
CA VAL A 178 -9.96 8.21 -15.95
C VAL A 178 -10.18 6.71 -15.80
N GLY A 179 -10.48 6.24 -14.58
CA GLY A 179 -10.83 4.84 -14.31
C GLY A 179 -9.63 3.89 -14.18
N THR A 180 -8.43 4.41 -13.98
CA THR A 180 -7.20 3.62 -13.81
C THR A 180 -6.47 4.06 -12.54
N PRO A 181 -7.08 3.94 -11.34
CA PRO A 181 -6.44 4.37 -10.10
C PRO A 181 -5.12 3.62 -9.89
N VAL A 182 -4.17 4.27 -9.22
CA VAL A 182 -2.83 3.69 -8.99
C VAL A 182 -2.91 2.41 -8.16
N ASP A 183 -3.85 2.37 -7.22
CA ASP A 183 -4.22 1.18 -6.48
C ASP A 183 -5.76 1.09 -6.41
N PRO A 184 -6.39 -0.11 -6.43
CA PRO A 184 -7.84 -0.24 -6.27
C PRO A 184 -8.39 0.37 -4.97
N ALA A 185 -7.59 0.45 -3.90
CA ALA A 185 -7.94 1.10 -2.64
C ALA A 185 -7.78 2.63 -2.69
N ASP A 186 -7.26 3.19 -3.79
CA ASP A 186 -7.04 4.62 -3.95
C ASP A 186 -8.36 5.39 -4.14
N VAL A 187 -9.11 5.56 -3.06
CA VAL A 187 -10.42 6.22 -3.02
C VAL A 187 -10.43 7.42 -2.07
N GLU A 188 -11.24 8.43 -2.38
CA GLU A 188 -11.25 9.72 -1.64
C GLU A 188 -11.63 9.57 -0.16
N GLY A 189 -12.47 8.59 0.18
CA GLY A 189 -12.90 8.38 1.56
C GLY A 189 -11.81 7.81 2.48
N GLU A 190 -10.81 7.11 1.92
CA GLU A 190 -9.74 6.46 2.68
C GLU A 190 -8.41 7.21 2.52
N TYR A 191 -8.12 7.66 1.31
CA TYR A 191 -6.91 8.43 0.97
C TYR A 191 -7.31 9.76 0.34
N PRO A 192 -7.73 10.76 1.11
CA PRO A 192 -8.24 12.01 0.55
C PRO A 192 -7.17 12.74 -0.26
N LEU A 193 -7.53 13.16 -1.47
CA LEU A 193 -6.69 13.96 -2.36
C LEU A 193 -7.32 15.33 -2.65
N VAL A 194 -8.55 15.58 -2.22
CA VAL A 194 -9.18 16.90 -2.27
C VAL A 194 -9.04 17.58 -0.91
N CYS A 195 -8.51 18.80 -0.90
CA CYS A 195 -8.37 19.54 0.36
C CYS A 195 -9.74 19.85 0.96
N ALA A 196 -9.92 19.58 2.25
CA ALA A 196 -11.17 19.89 2.95
C ALA A 196 -11.48 21.40 2.90
N GLY A 197 -12.72 21.76 2.55
CA GLY A 197 -13.16 23.15 2.44
C GLY A 197 -12.59 23.95 1.27
N SER A 198 -11.92 23.28 0.32
CA SER A 198 -11.31 23.92 -0.85
C SER A 198 -12.29 24.37 -1.93
N VAL A 199 -11.79 25.10 -2.94
CA VAL A 199 -12.58 25.47 -4.13
C VAL A 199 -13.07 24.22 -4.86
N LEU A 200 -12.19 23.22 -5.00
CA LEU A 200 -12.51 21.94 -5.63
C LEU A 200 -13.50 21.12 -4.80
N ALA A 201 -13.39 21.11 -3.47
CA ALA A 201 -14.36 20.42 -2.61
C ALA A 201 -15.80 20.94 -2.81
N ASN A 202 -15.94 22.24 -3.09
CA ASN A 202 -17.23 22.86 -3.38
C ASN A 202 -17.66 22.68 -4.86
N ASN A 203 -16.79 22.15 -5.72
CA ASN A 203 -17.02 21.96 -7.14
C ASN A 203 -16.45 20.61 -7.61
N PRO A 204 -16.94 19.45 -7.12
CA PRO A 204 -16.31 18.16 -7.39
C PRO A 204 -16.38 17.71 -8.86
N GLY A 205 -17.27 18.30 -9.67
CA GLY A 205 -17.51 17.89 -11.06
C GLY A 205 -16.52 18.40 -12.11
N ARG A 206 -15.43 19.08 -11.72
CA ARG A 206 -14.51 19.77 -12.67
C ARG A 206 -13.86 18.86 -13.71
N LEU A 207 -13.71 17.57 -13.41
CA LEU A 207 -13.10 16.59 -14.30
C LEU A 207 -14.10 15.61 -14.93
N THR A 208 -15.40 15.87 -14.79
CA THR A 208 -16.45 15.01 -15.35
C THR A 208 -16.25 14.83 -16.86
N GLY A 209 -16.18 13.58 -17.31
CA GLY A 209 -15.98 13.25 -18.72
C GLY A 209 -14.51 13.26 -19.17
N SER A 210 -13.54 13.37 -18.25
CA SER A 210 -12.12 13.15 -18.57
C SER A 210 -11.87 11.68 -18.92
N THR A 211 -11.06 11.44 -19.95
CA THR A 211 -10.75 10.10 -20.47
C THR A 211 -9.25 9.81 -20.54
N GLY A 212 -8.41 10.83 -20.39
CA GLY A 212 -6.96 10.67 -20.38
C GLY A 212 -6.24 11.94 -19.94
N PHE A 213 -4.96 11.80 -19.60
CA PHE A 213 -4.08 12.92 -19.30
C PHE A 213 -2.67 12.61 -19.78
N GLY A 214 -1.89 13.66 -20.09
CA GLY A 214 -0.50 13.53 -20.54
C GLY A 214 0.51 13.72 -19.41
N GLU A 215 1.71 14.14 -19.78
CA GLU A 215 2.80 14.36 -18.82
C GLU A 215 2.52 15.53 -17.88
N LEU A 216 2.87 15.35 -16.61
CA LEU A 216 2.70 16.35 -15.56
C LEU A 216 3.98 17.15 -15.40
N THR A 217 3.85 18.47 -15.38
CA THR A 217 4.91 19.40 -14.98
C THR A 217 4.46 20.13 -13.73
N SER A 218 5.39 20.73 -13.00
CA SER A 218 5.04 21.47 -11.80
C SER A 218 5.96 22.66 -11.56
N THR A 219 5.50 23.55 -10.70
CA THR A 219 6.27 24.69 -10.23
C THR A 219 5.85 25.02 -8.81
N THR A 220 6.84 25.20 -7.93
CA THR A 220 6.60 25.63 -6.55
C THR A 220 6.19 27.11 -6.52
N THR A 221 5.02 27.42 -5.95
CA THR A 221 4.45 28.78 -5.92
C THR A 221 4.38 29.37 -4.51
N GLY A 222 4.68 28.58 -3.48
CA GLY A 222 4.82 29.02 -2.10
C GLY A 222 5.56 27.97 -1.27
N ARG A 223 5.66 28.19 0.05
CA ARG A 223 6.30 27.22 0.95
C ARG A 223 5.64 25.85 0.89
N ASP A 224 4.31 25.85 0.93
CA ASP A 224 3.49 24.64 1.00
C ASP A 224 2.63 24.44 -0.26
N ASN A 225 2.80 25.30 -1.28
CA ASN A 225 1.97 25.35 -2.48
C ASN A 225 2.77 25.01 -3.73
N VAL A 226 2.18 24.16 -4.57
CA VAL A 226 2.71 23.79 -5.88
C VAL A 226 1.58 23.89 -6.89
N GLU A 227 1.90 24.39 -8.08
CA GLU A 227 1.02 24.28 -9.24
C GLU A 227 1.51 23.13 -10.13
N VAL A 228 0.58 22.26 -10.54
CA VAL A 228 0.87 21.13 -11.43
C VAL A 228 0.09 21.34 -12.73
N SER A 229 0.80 21.46 -13.85
CA SER A 229 0.19 21.60 -15.18
C SER A 229 0.20 20.27 -15.93
N VAL A 230 -0.94 19.94 -16.53
CA VAL A 230 -1.15 18.67 -17.22
C VAL A 230 -2.19 18.82 -18.34
N PRO A 231 -1.93 18.31 -19.55
CA PRO A 231 -2.95 18.24 -20.60
C PRO A 231 -3.96 17.14 -20.27
N VAL A 232 -5.25 17.47 -20.26
CA VAL A 232 -6.35 16.54 -19.99
C VAL A 232 -7.25 16.41 -21.22
N THR A 233 -7.55 15.16 -21.58
CA THR A 233 -8.43 14.79 -22.69
C THR A 233 -9.82 14.48 -22.18
N ASN A 234 -10.86 15.03 -22.81
CA ASN A 234 -12.25 14.72 -22.48
C ASN A 234 -12.87 13.66 -23.42
N SER A 235 -14.10 13.27 -23.14
CA SER A 235 -14.87 12.27 -23.91
C SER A 235 -15.17 12.68 -25.36
N SER A 236 -15.02 13.96 -25.69
CA SER A 236 -15.12 14.47 -27.07
C SER A 236 -13.78 14.44 -27.82
N GLY A 237 -12.71 13.95 -27.17
CA GLY A 237 -11.36 13.89 -27.74
C GLY A 237 -10.60 15.22 -27.70
N VAL A 238 -11.14 16.25 -27.04
CA VAL A 238 -10.46 17.55 -26.91
C VAL A 238 -9.45 17.49 -25.77
N THR A 239 -8.22 17.89 -26.06
CA THR A 239 -7.14 18.02 -25.07
C THR A 239 -6.91 19.49 -24.73
N GLN A 240 -6.89 19.82 -23.44
CA GLN A 240 -6.64 21.17 -22.96
C GLN A 240 -5.75 21.15 -21.70
N PRO A 241 -4.85 22.14 -21.54
CA PRO A 241 -4.02 22.23 -20.35
C PRO A 241 -4.89 22.62 -19.15
N LEU A 242 -4.79 21.85 -18.07
CA LEU A 242 -5.32 22.21 -16.77
C LEU A 242 -4.17 22.47 -15.80
N VAL A 243 -4.40 23.37 -14.85
CA VAL A 243 -3.49 23.67 -13.74
C VAL A 243 -4.17 23.31 -12.44
N PHE A 244 -3.51 22.45 -11.66
CA PHE A 244 -3.94 21.99 -10.36
C PHE A 244 -3.16 22.75 -9.30
N THR A 245 -3.87 23.49 -8.45
CA THR A 245 -3.27 24.11 -7.28
C THR A 245 -3.30 23.11 -6.14
N VAL A 246 -2.14 22.64 -5.69
CA VAL A 246 -2.03 21.71 -4.55
C VAL A 246 -1.36 22.36 -3.36
N THR A 247 -1.75 21.95 -2.17
CA THR A 247 -1.17 22.42 -0.90
C THR A 247 -0.92 21.26 0.04
N ILE A 248 0.03 21.41 0.97
CA ILE A 248 0.26 20.42 2.02
C ILE A 248 -0.86 20.49 3.06
N GLY A 249 -1.62 19.40 3.19
CA GLY A 249 -2.60 19.17 4.24
C GLY A 249 -2.16 18.11 5.25
N PRO A 250 -3.05 17.71 6.17
CA PRO A 250 -2.76 16.72 7.22
C PRO A 250 -2.30 15.36 6.67
N GLU A 251 -2.79 14.98 5.48
CA GLU A 251 -2.48 13.69 4.85
C GLU A 251 -1.40 13.78 3.75
N GLY A 252 -0.73 14.93 3.62
CA GLY A 252 0.18 15.25 2.53
C GLY A 252 -0.43 16.22 1.51
N TYR A 253 0.09 16.26 0.29
CA TYR A 253 -0.48 17.13 -0.75
C TYR A 253 -1.92 16.75 -1.09
N CYS A 254 -2.78 17.77 -1.14
CA CYS A 254 -4.14 17.67 -1.64
C CYS A 254 -4.42 18.78 -2.67
N VAL A 255 -5.39 18.56 -3.54
CA VAL A 255 -5.83 19.49 -4.58
C VAL A 255 -6.82 20.49 -3.99
N ASN A 256 -6.50 21.77 -4.11
CA ASN A 256 -7.32 22.90 -3.66
C ASN A 256 -8.22 23.42 -4.77
N ASP A 257 -7.69 23.59 -5.99
CA ASP A 257 -8.45 24.05 -7.14
C ASP A 257 -7.89 23.49 -8.45
N ILE A 258 -8.70 23.56 -9.49
CA ILE A 258 -8.35 23.24 -10.88
C ILE A 258 -8.70 24.47 -11.71
N SER A 259 -7.83 24.88 -12.61
CA SER A 259 -8.07 25.98 -13.55
C SER A 259 -7.61 25.61 -14.96
N GLY A 260 -8.12 26.31 -15.98
CA GLY A 260 -7.92 25.99 -17.39
C GLY A 260 -9.21 26.04 -18.19
#